data_AF-A0A7X3CNI9-F1
#
_entry.id   AF-A0A7X3CNI9-F1
#
_cell.length_a   1.000
_cell.length_b   1.000
_cell.length_c   1.000
_cell.angle_alpha   90.00
_cell.angle_beta   90.00
_cell.angle_gamma   90.00
#
_symmetry.space_group_name_H-M   'P 1'
#
loop_
_entity.id
_entity.type
_entity.pdbx_description
1 polymer ?
#
loop_
_entity_poly.entity_id
_entity_poly.type
_entity_poly.pdbx_seq_one_letter_code
_entity_poly.pdbx_strand_id
1 'polypeptide(L)'
;MKIEPNKEFACKLSIMLDSKLIWYKHFQLFCDDIILEYTKPPYWIIELATVRFQGSAIEIVNKYINSEPFIDFYNSNLFDQYIACLYIKYDRREISWASFLLTSGQYADNCQSVKEPCEYFFDLLTEYEDSDFNIDLEYKQKAEIQNKFSQEIKEIQAVYDVFRGYYKQFINKERNTP
;
A
#
# COMPACT_ATOMS: atom_id res chain seq x y z
N MET A 1 7.10 2.18 15.97
CA MET A 1 7.76 3.02 14.95
C MET A 1 7.13 4.40 15.01
N LYS A 2 7.92 5.47 15.15
CA LYS A 2 7.40 6.84 15.03
C LYS A 2 7.42 7.19 13.55
N ILE A 3 6.25 7.49 12.97
CA ILE A 3 6.14 7.87 11.57
C ILE A 3 6.34 9.38 11.47
N GLU A 4 7.34 9.80 10.72
CA GLU A 4 7.52 11.21 10.38
C GLU A 4 6.76 11.53 9.08
N PRO A 5 5.95 12.61 9.04
CA PRO A 5 5.17 12.99 7.87
C PRO A 5 6.03 13.70 6.81
N ASN A 6 7.10 13.03 6.37
CA ASN A 6 8.02 13.47 5.34
C ASN A 6 7.62 12.90 3.95
N LYS A 7 8.35 13.29 2.90
CA LYS A 7 8.06 12.88 1.53
C LYS A 7 8.25 11.39 1.27
N GLU A 8 9.25 10.76 1.90
CA GLU A 8 9.43 9.31 1.80
C GLU A 8 8.19 8.56 2.30
N PHE A 9 7.70 8.96 3.48
CA PHE A 9 6.51 8.39 4.05
C PHE A 9 5.28 8.70 3.20
N ALA A 10 5.15 9.92 2.68
CA ALA A 10 4.04 10.31 1.81
C ALA A 10 3.99 9.42 0.55
N CYS A 11 5.14 9.09 -0.05
CA CYS A 11 5.17 8.16 -1.17
C CYS A 11 4.66 6.76 -0.80
N LYS A 12 5.12 6.20 0.33
CA LYS A 12 4.63 4.92 0.87
C LYS A 12 3.13 4.98 1.13
N LEU A 13 2.64 6.08 1.69
CA LEU A 13 1.23 6.31 1.96
C LEU A 13 0.41 6.35 0.66
N SER A 14 0.89 7.04 -0.37
CA SER A 14 0.25 7.11 -1.68
C SER A 14 0.09 5.72 -2.29
N ILE A 15 1.13 4.89 -2.24
CA ILE A 15 1.10 3.51 -2.75
C ILE A 15 0.09 2.64 -2.00
N MET A 16 0.03 2.75 -0.66
CA MET A 16 -0.96 2.01 0.13
C MET A 16 -2.39 2.49 -0.14
N LEU A 17 -2.59 3.77 -0.49
CA LEU A 17 -3.88 4.31 -0.90
C LEU A 17 -4.25 3.83 -2.32
N ASP A 18 -3.34 3.91 -3.27
CA ASP A 18 -3.56 3.50 -4.67
C ASP A 18 -3.87 2.00 -4.79
N SER A 19 -3.15 1.17 -4.03
CA SER A 19 -3.39 -0.28 -3.95
C SER A 19 -4.65 -0.66 -3.14
N LYS A 20 -5.28 0.33 -2.50
CA LYS A 20 -6.42 0.18 -1.59
C LYS A 20 -6.12 -0.75 -0.40
N LEU A 21 -4.85 -0.85 0.01
CA LEU A 21 -4.45 -1.54 1.23
C LEU A 21 -4.96 -0.80 2.47
N ILE A 22 -5.02 0.54 2.39
CA ILE A 22 -5.60 1.40 3.42
C ILE A 22 -6.65 2.35 2.81
N TRP A 23 -7.51 2.87 3.67
CA TRP A 23 -8.56 3.86 3.33
C TRP A 23 -8.85 4.76 4.53
N TYR A 24 -9.81 5.68 4.44
CA TYR A 24 -10.05 6.71 5.46
C TYR A 24 -10.10 6.21 6.92
N LYS A 25 -10.71 5.05 7.18
CA LYS A 25 -10.77 4.46 8.53
C LYS A 25 -9.41 4.10 9.11
N HIS A 26 -8.40 3.92 8.27
CA HIS A 26 -7.03 3.64 8.67
C HIS A 26 -6.29 4.93 9.01
N PHE A 27 -6.37 5.96 8.16
CA PHE A 27 -5.53 7.14 8.28
C PHE A 27 -6.15 8.28 9.09
N GLN A 28 -7.46 8.30 9.33
CA GLN A 28 -8.11 9.44 9.99
C GLN A 28 -7.55 9.69 11.40
N LEU A 29 -7.51 8.66 12.26
CA LEU A 29 -6.96 8.80 13.61
C LEU A 29 -5.45 9.06 13.61
N PHE A 30 -4.73 8.54 12.61
CA PHE A 30 -3.32 8.88 12.43
C PHE A 30 -3.13 10.37 12.17
N CYS A 31 -3.95 10.96 11.30
CA CYS A 31 -3.89 12.40 11.04
C CYS A 31 -4.24 13.21 12.29
N ASP A 32 -5.28 12.81 13.04
CA ASP A 32 -5.66 13.46 14.30
C ASP A 32 -4.50 13.49 15.31
N ASP A 33 -3.80 12.36 15.49
CA ASP A 33 -2.66 12.26 16.40
C ASP A 33 -1.49 13.16 15.98
N ILE A 34 -1.15 13.21 14.68
CA ILE A 34 -0.10 14.10 14.17
C ILE A 34 -0.50 15.58 14.35
N ILE A 35 -1.76 15.92 14.14
CA ILE A 35 -2.27 17.29 14.33
C ILE A 35 -2.15 17.72 15.80
N LEU A 36 -2.41 16.81 16.74
CA LEU A 36 -2.31 17.07 18.17
C LEU A 36 -0.85 17.13 18.67
N GLU A 37 0.04 16.32 18.11
CA GLU A 37 1.45 16.25 18.53
C GLU A 37 2.25 17.47 18.05
N TYR A 38 2.01 17.95 16.83
CA TYR A 38 2.82 19.00 16.23
C TYR A 38 2.29 20.39 16.56
N THR A 39 3.15 21.29 17.04
CA THR A 39 2.80 22.71 17.26
C THR A 39 2.42 23.44 15.96
N LYS A 40 2.99 22.99 14.83
CA LYS A 40 2.67 23.42 13.47
C LYS A 40 2.56 22.17 12.58
N PRO A 41 1.39 21.51 12.54
CA PRO A 41 1.24 20.28 11.77
C PRO A 41 1.38 20.53 10.27
N PRO A 42 1.91 19.57 9.50
CA PRO A 42 2.01 19.70 8.05
C PRO A 42 0.64 19.91 7.41
N TYR A 43 0.51 20.91 6.55
CA TYR A 43 -0.77 21.29 5.95
C TYR A 43 -1.44 20.13 5.19
N TRP A 44 -0.68 19.30 4.49
CA TRP A 44 -1.21 18.14 3.77
C TRP A 44 -1.84 17.09 4.70
N ILE A 45 -1.36 16.95 5.94
CA ILE A 45 -1.96 16.07 6.96
C ILE A 45 -3.31 16.64 7.41
N ILE A 46 -3.39 17.97 7.57
CA ILE A 46 -4.64 18.66 7.91
C ILE A 46 -5.67 18.45 6.80
N GLU A 47 -5.27 18.66 5.54
CA GLU A 47 -6.15 18.40 4.38
C GLU A 47 -6.60 16.93 4.34
N LEU A 48 -5.67 15.98 4.51
CA LEU A 48 -5.95 14.55 4.48
C LEU A 48 -6.95 14.14 5.58
N ALA A 49 -6.87 14.74 6.77
CA ALA A 49 -7.80 14.47 7.88
C ALA A 49 -9.27 14.78 7.52
N THR A 50 -9.50 15.67 6.57
CA THR A 50 -10.86 16.13 6.19
C THR A 50 -11.53 15.28 5.12
N VAL A 51 -10.80 14.41 4.43
CA VAL A 51 -11.32 13.66 3.28
C VAL A 51 -11.63 12.21 3.62
N ARG A 52 -12.72 11.70 3.05
CA ARG A 52 -13.10 10.28 3.12
C ARG A 52 -13.00 9.56 1.79
N PHE A 53 -13.07 10.32 0.69
CA PHE A 53 -13.00 9.76 -0.65
C PHE A 53 -11.55 9.42 -1.01
N GLN A 54 -11.33 8.19 -1.48
CA GLN A 54 -9.99 7.66 -1.75
C GLN A 54 -9.24 8.50 -2.79
N GLY A 55 -9.91 8.91 -3.88
CA GLY A 55 -9.29 9.72 -4.93
C GLY A 55 -8.77 11.05 -4.40
N SER A 56 -9.55 11.75 -3.56
CA SER A 56 -9.11 13.00 -2.93
C SER A 56 -7.95 12.80 -1.96
N ALA A 57 -7.92 11.69 -1.22
CA ALA A 57 -6.79 11.36 -0.36
C ALA A 57 -5.50 11.17 -1.17
N ILE A 58 -5.57 10.43 -2.28
CA ILE A 58 -4.44 10.23 -3.21
C ILE A 58 -3.98 11.57 -3.79
N GLU A 59 -4.91 12.42 -4.25
CA GLU A 59 -4.60 13.75 -4.80
C GLU A 59 -3.87 14.64 -3.79
N ILE A 60 -4.31 14.69 -2.54
CA ILE A 60 -3.67 15.48 -1.47
C ILE A 60 -2.25 15.00 -1.21
N VAL A 61 -2.05 13.68 -1.07
CA VAL A 61 -0.73 13.10 -0.82
C VAL A 61 0.20 13.34 -2.01
N ASN A 62 -0.28 13.13 -3.24
CA ASN A 62 0.49 13.38 -4.45
C ASN A 62 0.84 14.86 -4.65
N LYS A 63 -0.05 15.79 -4.27
CA LYS A 63 0.24 17.22 -4.27
C LYS A 63 1.42 17.56 -3.35
N TYR A 64 1.50 16.93 -2.18
CA TYR A 64 2.63 17.11 -1.26
C TYR A 64 3.92 16.45 -1.77
N ILE A 65 3.84 15.22 -2.30
CA ILE A 65 5.00 14.54 -2.90
C ILE A 65 5.64 15.42 -3.98
N ASN A 66 4.82 16.04 -4.81
CA ASN A 66 5.24 16.90 -5.92
C ASN A 66 5.39 18.39 -5.55
N SER A 67 5.27 18.79 -4.28
CA SER A 67 5.53 20.18 -3.88
C SER A 67 7.02 20.48 -3.78
N GLU A 68 7.43 21.73 -3.61
CA GLU A 68 8.83 22.01 -3.24
C GLU A 68 9.13 21.54 -1.79
N PRO A 69 10.36 21.09 -1.49
CA PRO A 69 11.47 20.82 -2.41
C PRO A 69 11.25 19.52 -3.20
N PHE A 70 11.52 19.52 -4.52
CA PHE A 70 11.41 18.32 -5.35
C PHE A 70 12.47 17.27 -4.93
N ILE A 71 12.08 16.00 -4.88
CA ILE A 71 12.98 14.90 -4.51
C ILE A 71 12.86 13.81 -5.59
N ASP A 72 13.91 13.67 -6.40
CA ASP A 72 13.98 12.65 -7.48
C ASP A 72 14.27 11.24 -6.97
N PHE A 73 14.75 11.11 -5.73
CA PHE A 73 15.37 9.89 -5.21
C PHE A 73 14.40 8.72 -5.00
N TYR A 74 13.12 8.99 -4.78
CA TYR A 74 12.18 7.93 -4.42
C TYR A 74 11.72 7.07 -5.61
N ASN A 75 12.10 7.44 -6.84
CA ASN A 75 11.51 6.86 -8.05
C ASN A 75 11.95 5.43 -8.41
N SER A 76 13.00 4.82 -7.84
CA SER A 76 13.41 3.47 -8.31
C SER A 76 12.95 2.30 -7.43
N ASN A 77 12.78 2.50 -6.12
CA ASN A 77 12.53 1.39 -5.17
C ASN A 77 11.08 1.32 -4.67
N LEU A 78 10.24 2.28 -5.06
CA LEU A 78 8.87 2.37 -4.61
C LEU A 78 7.88 1.53 -5.43
N PHE A 79 8.16 1.30 -6.71
CA PHE A 79 7.19 0.62 -7.58
C PHE A 79 6.91 -0.82 -7.13
N ASP A 80 7.94 -1.51 -6.65
CA ASP A 80 7.80 -2.86 -6.09
C ASP A 80 6.97 -2.88 -4.79
N GLN A 81 6.86 -1.75 -4.09
CA GLN A 81 6.03 -1.66 -2.88
C GLN A 81 4.53 -1.72 -3.19
N TYR A 82 4.10 -1.39 -4.41
CA TYR A 82 2.71 -1.61 -4.82
C TYR A 82 2.40 -3.11 -4.88
N ILE A 83 3.32 -3.90 -5.46
CA ILE A 83 3.23 -5.36 -5.49
C ILE A 83 3.21 -5.94 -4.07
N ALA A 84 4.04 -5.40 -3.18
CA ALA A 84 4.01 -5.76 -1.76
C ALA A 84 2.66 -5.45 -1.09
N CYS A 85 2.01 -4.33 -1.42
CA CYS A 85 0.67 -4.02 -0.92
C CYS A 85 -0.37 -5.04 -1.41
N LEU A 86 -0.34 -5.42 -2.68
CA LEU A 86 -1.21 -6.47 -3.22
C LEU A 86 -0.95 -7.81 -2.52
N TYR A 87 0.31 -8.14 -2.28
CA TYR A 87 0.70 -9.36 -1.58
C TYR A 87 0.11 -9.41 -0.16
N ILE A 88 0.19 -8.32 0.59
CA ILE A 88 -0.39 -8.21 1.94
C ILE A 88 -1.91 -8.38 1.89
N LYS A 89 -2.59 -7.83 0.88
CA LYS A 89 -4.04 -8.06 0.69
C LYS A 89 -4.35 -9.53 0.43
N TYR A 90 -3.54 -10.21 -0.39
CA TYR A 90 -3.68 -11.64 -0.63
C TYR A 90 -3.47 -12.45 0.65
N ASP A 91 -2.41 -12.18 1.42
CA ASP A 91 -2.11 -12.92 2.66
C ASP A 91 -3.23 -12.75 3.71
N ARG A 92 -3.90 -11.60 3.68
CA ARG A 92 -5.07 -11.29 4.50
C ARG A 92 -6.40 -11.79 3.92
N ARG A 93 -6.37 -12.51 2.78
CA ARG A 93 -7.52 -13.06 2.07
C ARG A 93 -8.51 -12.00 1.58
N GLU A 94 -8.03 -10.79 1.33
CA GLU A 94 -8.83 -9.69 0.76
C GLU A 94 -8.92 -9.80 -0.77
N ILE A 95 -7.96 -10.50 -1.39
CA ILE A 95 -7.96 -10.85 -2.81
C ILE A 95 -7.49 -12.30 -2.99
N SER A 96 -7.86 -12.92 -4.11
CA SER A 96 -7.38 -14.27 -4.48
C SER A 96 -5.96 -14.23 -5.05
N TRP A 97 -5.31 -15.40 -5.17
CA TRP A 97 -4.01 -15.52 -5.83
C TRP A 97 -4.05 -15.08 -7.30
N ALA A 98 -5.07 -15.51 -8.05
CA ALA A 98 -5.28 -15.07 -9.43
C ALA A 98 -5.45 -13.55 -9.53
N SER A 99 -6.23 -12.94 -8.62
CA SER A 99 -6.40 -11.49 -8.58
C SER A 99 -5.11 -10.75 -8.24
N PHE A 100 -4.28 -11.31 -7.36
CA PHE A 100 -2.94 -10.79 -7.07
C PHE A 100 -2.07 -10.80 -8.32
N LEU A 101 -1.93 -11.95 -9.00
CA LEU A 101 -1.09 -12.09 -10.19
C LEU A 101 -1.56 -11.16 -11.32
N LEU A 102 -2.86 -11.14 -11.61
CA LEU A 102 -3.44 -10.29 -12.65
C LEU A 102 -3.17 -8.80 -12.38
N THR A 103 -3.44 -8.33 -11.16
CA THR A 103 -3.28 -6.90 -10.82
C THR A 103 -1.80 -6.52 -10.79
N SER A 104 -0.92 -7.42 -10.33
CA SER A 104 0.53 -7.22 -10.37
C SER A 104 1.05 -7.11 -11.80
N GLY A 105 0.61 -7.99 -12.71
CA GLY A 105 0.99 -7.93 -14.13
C GLY A 105 0.51 -6.65 -14.80
N GLN A 106 -0.75 -6.25 -14.57
CA GLN A 106 -1.29 -4.98 -15.08
C GLN A 106 -0.53 -3.76 -14.53
N TYR A 107 -0.13 -3.79 -13.26
CA TYR A 107 0.67 -2.72 -12.68
C TYR A 107 2.07 -2.67 -13.30
N ALA A 108 2.76 -3.81 -13.42
CA ALA A 108 4.08 -3.93 -14.02
C ALA A 108 4.10 -3.48 -15.49
N ASP A 109 3.04 -3.75 -16.25
CA ASP A 109 2.92 -3.32 -17.64
C ASP A 109 2.85 -1.79 -17.76
N ASN A 110 2.05 -1.18 -16.89
CA ASN A 110 1.93 0.28 -16.81
C ASN A 110 3.18 0.96 -16.21
N CYS A 111 3.89 0.25 -15.34
CA CYS A 111 5.02 0.75 -14.57
C CYS A 111 6.30 -0.01 -14.97
N GLN A 112 6.93 0.40 -16.06
CA GLN A 112 8.14 -0.23 -16.65
C GLN A 112 9.41 -0.15 -15.78
N SER A 113 9.27 0.07 -14.47
CA SER A 113 10.38 0.27 -13.52
C SER A 113 10.30 -0.66 -12.30
N VAL A 114 9.39 -1.64 -12.31
CA VAL A 114 9.36 -2.73 -11.32
C VAL A 114 10.48 -3.75 -11.57
N LYS A 115 10.83 -4.53 -10.54
CA LYS A 115 11.85 -5.60 -10.61
C LYS A 115 11.54 -6.68 -11.63
N GLU A 116 10.29 -7.11 -11.66
CA GLU A 116 9.83 -8.21 -12.51
C GLU A 116 8.86 -7.66 -13.54
N PRO A 117 9.03 -8.00 -14.83
CA PRO A 117 8.20 -7.46 -15.90
C PRO A 117 6.78 -8.06 -15.85
N CYS A 118 5.86 -7.54 -16.66
CA CYS A 118 4.45 -7.98 -16.62
C CYS A 118 4.29 -9.45 -17.01
N GLU A 119 5.12 -9.94 -17.93
CA GLU A 119 5.18 -11.33 -18.37
C GLU A 119 5.42 -12.29 -17.21
N TYR A 120 6.28 -11.94 -16.25
CA TYR A 120 6.52 -12.77 -15.07
C TYR A 120 5.22 -13.08 -14.33
N PHE A 121 4.36 -12.08 -14.11
CA PHE A 121 3.10 -12.29 -13.40
C PHE A 121 2.04 -12.98 -14.26
N PHE A 122 2.00 -12.70 -15.56
CA PHE A 122 1.05 -13.33 -16.48
C PHE A 122 1.39 -14.79 -16.77
N ASP A 123 2.67 -15.15 -16.83
CA ASP A 123 3.12 -16.54 -16.96
C ASP A 123 2.71 -17.36 -15.74
N LEU A 124 2.94 -16.83 -14.52
CA LEU A 124 2.48 -17.46 -13.28
C LEU A 124 0.96 -17.61 -13.23
N LEU A 125 0.22 -16.61 -13.72
CA LEU A 125 -1.25 -16.67 -13.78
C LEU A 125 -1.72 -17.75 -14.74
N THR A 126 -1.12 -17.80 -15.93
CA THR A 126 -1.42 -18.81 -16.96
C THR A 126 -1.16 -20.21 -16.42
N GLU A 127 0.01 -20.44 -15.81
CA GLU A 127 0.35 -21.73 -15.19
C GLU A 127 -0.65 -22.12 -14.08
N TYR A 128 -1.06 -21.15 -13.27
CA TYR A 128 -2.02 -21.36 -12.19
C TYR A 128 -3.42 -21.70 -12.72
N GLU A 129 -3.89 -21.02 -13.77
CA GLU A 129 -5.16 -21.29 -14.44
C GLU A 129 -5.15 -22.65 -15.15
N ASP A 130 -4.06 -22.99 -15.87
CA ASP A 130 -3.88 -24.28 -16.55
C ASP A 130 -3.80 -25.46 -15.57
N SER A 131 -3.39 -25.20 -14.33
CA SER A 131 -3.38 -26.19 -13.24
C SER A 131 -4.75 -26.43 -12.60
N ASP A 132 -5.80 -25.75 -13.08
CA ASP A 132 -7.13 -25.68 -12.45
C ASP A 132 -7.05 -25.18 -11.00
N PHE A 133 -6.34 -24.07 -10.80
CA PHE A 133 -6.18 -23.39 -9.51
C PHE A 133 -5.57 -24.29 -8.43
N ASN A 134 -4.55 -25.07 -8.80
CA ASN A 134 -3.91 -26.03 -7.91
C ASN A 134 -3.23 -25.33 -6.71
N ILE A 135 -3.58 -25.77 -5.50
CA ILE A 135 -3.09 -25.15 -4.26
C ILE A 135 -1.60 -25.40 -4.00
N ASP A 136 -1.05 -26.55 -4.42
CA ASP A 136 0.38 -26.85 -4.27
C ASP A 136 1.22 -25.98 -5.19
N LEU A 137 0.70 -25.64 -6.38
CA LEU A 137 1.32 -24.68 -7.27
C LEU A 137 1.27 -23.27 -6.67
N GLU A 138 0.12 -22.84 -6.16
CA GLU A 138 -0.01 -21.56 -5.45
C GLU A 138 1.02 -21.43 -4.33
N TYR A 139 1.21 -22.47 -3.50
CA TYR A 139 2.22 -22.44 -2.43
C TYR A 139 3.65 -22.26 -2.96
N LYS A 140 3.99 -22.88 -4.09
CA LYS A 140 5.33 -22.73 -4.71
C LYS A 140 5.52 -21.30 -5.23
N GLN A 141 4.56 -20.81 -6.02
CA GLN A 141 4.61 -19.46 -6.59
C GLN A 141 4.60 -18.39 -5.48
N LYS A 142 3.82 -18.61 -4.41
CA LYS A 142 3.82 -17.76 -3.21
C LYS A 142 5.20 -17.68 -2.58
N ALA A 143 5.87 -18.81 -2.38
CA ALA A 143 7.20 -18.85 -1.78
C ALA A 143 8.25 -18.12 -2.65
N GLU A 144 8.16 -18.28 -3.98
CA GLU A 144 9.03 -17.56 -4.92
C GLU A 144 8.85 -16.04 -4.81
N ILE A 145 7.61 -15.56 -4.88
CA ILE A 145 7.28 -14.13 -4.78
C ILE A 145 7.69 -13.57 -3.42
N GLN A 146 7.45 -14.30 -2.33
CA GLN A 146 7.90 -13.89 -1.00
C GLN A 146 9.41 -13.68 -0.95
N ASN A 147 10.20 -14.53 -1.61
CA ASN A 147 11.65 -14.40 -1.63
C ASN A 147 12.07 -13.18 -2.45
N LYS A 148 11.51 -13.00 -3.65
CA LYS A 148 11.84 -11.90 -4.57
C LYS A 148 11.49 -10.51 -4.01
N PHE A 149 10.32 -10.39 -3.36
CA PHE A 149 9.80 -9.13 -2.81
C PHE A 149 9.92 -9.03 -1.29
N SER A 150 10.81 -9.84 -0.68
CA SER A 150 10.90 -9.97 0.78
C SER A 150 11.17 -8.65 1.50
N GLN A 151 11.97 -7.76 0.90
CA GLN A 151 12.32 -6.48 1.47
C GLN A 151 11.12 -5.52 1.45
N GLU A 152 10.46 -5.40 0.31
CA GLU A 152 9.31 -4.49 0.13
C GLU A 152 8.12 -4.93 0.97
N ILE A 153 7.88 -6.25 1.04
CA ILE A 153 6.85 -6.83 1.91
C ILE A 153 7.13 -6.45 3.37
N LYS A 154 8.38 -6.60 3.86
CA LYS A 154 8.73 -6.22 5.24
C LYS A 154 8.54 -4.73 5.49
N GLU A 155 8.97 -3.88 4.56
CA GLU A 155 8.86 -2.43 4.70
C GLU A 155 7.41 -1.96 4.75
N ILE A 156 6.58 -2.39 3.80
CA ILE A 156 5.15 -2.03 3.78
C ILE A 156 4.41 -2.63 4.96
N GLN A 157 4.71 -3.89 5.33
CA GLN A 157 4.08 -4.52 6.49
C GLN A 157 4.33 -3.72 7.77
N ALA A 158 5.56 -3.21 7.98
CA ALA A 158 5.89 -2.40 9.16
C ALA A 158 5.07 -1.10 9.25
N VAL A 159 4.85 -0.44 8.10
CA VAL A 159 4.00 0.77 8.05
C VAL A 159 2.52 0.39 8.21
N TYR A 160 2.08 -0.65 7.51
CA TYR A 160 0.71 -1.12 7.52
C TYR A 160 0.25 -1.55 8.91
N ASP A 161 1.10 -2.19 9.71
CA ASP A 161 0.77 -2.60 11.08
C ASP A 161 0.46 -1.42 12.00
N VAL A 162 1.08 -0.25 11.77
CA VAL A 162 0.73 1.00 12.46
C VAL A 162 -0.70 1.42 12.08
N PHE A 163 -1.02 1.44 10.79
CA PHE A 163 -2.36 1.79 10.28
C PHE A 163 -3.44 0.79 10.69
N ARG A 164 -3.09 -0.49 10.82
CA ARG A 164 -3.97 -1.52 11.37
C ARG A 164 -4.32 -1.24 12.83
N GLY A 165 -3.38 -0.69 13.60
CA GLY A 165 -3.61 -0.18 14.95
C GLY A 165 -4.68 0.92 14.98
N TYR A 166 -4.50 1.95 14.15
CA TYR A 166 -5.48 3.04 14.02
C TYR A 166 -6.85 2.55 13.54
N TYR A 167 -6.90 1.63 12.57
CA TYR A 167 -8.15 1.04 12.11
C TYR A 167 -8.92 0.35 13.25
N LYS A 168 -8.25 -0.43 14.09
CA LYS A 168 -8.89 -1.07 15.26
C LYS A 168 -9.46 -0.03 16.22
N GLN A 169 -8.71 1.03 16.50
CA GLN A 169 -9.18 2.13 17.36
C GLN A 169 -10.40 2.83 16.74
N PHE A 170 -10.37 3.07 15.44
CA PHE A 170 -11.47 3.69 14.71
C PHE A 170 -12.76 2.87 14.82
N ILE A 171 -12.69 1.56 14.55
CA ILE A 171 -13.84 0.66 14.67
C ILE A 171 -14.36 0.59 16.12
N ASN A 172 -13.48 0.59 17.12
CA ASN A 172 -13.89 0.60 18.53
C ASN A 172 -14.59 1.92 18.90
N LYS A 173 -14.11 3.06 18.40
CA LYS A 173 -14.74 4.37 18.60
C LYS A 173 -16.14 4.42 17.97
N GLU A 174 -16.29 3.94 16.73
CA GLU A 174 -17.60 3.86 16.07
C GLU A 174 -18.59 2.97 16.83
N ARG A 175 -18.15 1.83 17.37
CA ARG A 175 -19.01 0.93 18.15
C ARG A 175 -19.46 1.48 19.50
N ASN A 176 -18.65 2.36 20.10
CA ASN A 176 -18.91 2.94 21.42
C ASN A 176 -19.56 4.33 21.35
N THR A 177 -19.85 4.84 20.15
CA THR A 177 -20.60 6.09 19.96
C THR A 177 -22.09 5.73 19.96
N PRO A 178 -22.88 6.20 20.95
CA PRO A 178 -24.30 5.86 21.09
C PRO A 178 -25.17 6.39 19.95
#